data_AF-A0A937ZT49-F1
#
_entry.id   AF-A0A937ZT49-F1
#
_cell.length_a   1.000
_cell.length_b   1.000
_cell.length_c   1.000
_cell.angle_alpha   90.00
_cell.angle_beta   90.00
_cell.angle_gamma   90.00
#
_symmetry.space_group_name_H-M   'P 1'
#
loop_
_entity.id
_entity.type
_entity.pdbx_description
1 polymer ?
#
loop_
_entity_poly.entity_id
_entity_poly.type
_entity_poly.pdbx_seq_one_letter_code
_entity_poly.pdbx_strand_id
1 'polypeptide(L)'
;MNRHDTEMLMRVRRLGIAEHDVLALRRVAKTLHRWHERECGDGSHVLERHDGEVPYEVYYGGRGEPTQRRVPDLEKGALKRLAAIMARYPTLTAYIQTDPRGAPLYLLRPEDIIGDVSDCYTRGTAVY
;
A
#
# COMPACT_ATOMS: atom_id res chain seq x y z
N MET A 1 12.21 8.94 -13.85
CA MET A 1 10.76 8.79 -13.59
C MET A 1 10.11 8.47 -14.93
N ASN A 2 9.33 7.39 -15.03
CA ASN A 2 8.76 6.99 -16.31
C ASN A 2 7.49 7.81 -16.65
N ARG A 3 6.90 7.59 -17.82
CA ARG A 3 5.69 8.32 -18.25
C ARG A 3 4.51 8.08 -17.31
N HIS A 4 4.30 6.84 -16.87
CA HIS A 4 3.21 6.45 -15.98
C HIS A 4 3.34 7.10 -14.60
N ASP A 5 4.55 7.14 -14.04
CA ASP A 5 4.85 7.83 -12.79
C ASP A 5 4.44 9.31 -12.89
N THR A 6 4.83 9.96 -13.98
CA THR A 6 4.54 11.39 -14.20
C THR A 6 3.04 11.64 -14.30
N GLU A 7 2.33 10.78 -15.03
CA GLU A 7 0.88 10.84 -15.18
C GLU A 7 0.15 10.62 -13.85
N MET A 8 0.55 9.63 -13.06
CA MET A 8 0.02 9.37 -11.73
C MET A 8 0.22 10.58 -10.82
N LEU A 9 1.43 11.16 -10.77
CA LEU A 9 1.70 12.35 -9.97
C LEU A 9 0.80 13.53 -10.38
N MET A 10 0.59 13.75 -11.68
CA MET A 10 -0.31 14.80 -12.17
C MET A 10 -1.76 14.57 -11.74
N ARG A 11 -2.26 13.33 -11.81
CA ARG A 11 -3.62 12.99 -11.40
C ARG A 11 -3.83 13.22 -9.90
N VAL A 12 -2.90 12.76 -9.06
CA VAL A 12 -2.98 12.95 -7.60
C VAL A 12 -2.87 14.43 -7.22
N ARG A 13 -2.03 15.21 -7.90
CA ARG A 13 -1.95 16.67 -7.69
C ARG A 13 -3.25 17.40 -8.00
N ARG A 14 -4.06 16.91 -8.95
CA ARG A 14 -5.39 17.51 -9.26
C ARG A 14 -6.38 17.36 -8.12
N LEU A 15 -6.13 16.49 -7.14
CA LEU A 15 -6.91 16.38 -5.90
C LEU A 15 -6.57 17.49 -4.88
N GLY A 16 -5.68 18.42 -5.21
CA GLY A 16 -5.26 19.51 -4.32
C GLY A 16 -4.16 19.12 -3.33
N ILE A 17 -3.51 17.97 -3.53
CA ILE A 17 -2.42 17.49 -2.67
C ILE A 17 -1.11 18.20 -3.02
N ALA A 18 -0.39 18.66 -1.99
CA ALA A 18 0.89 19.33 -2.15
C ALA A 18 1.93 18.38 -2.76
N GLU A 19 2.83 18.90 -3.59
CA GLU A 19 3.78 18.08 -4.36
C GLU A 19 4.66 17.16 -3.50
N HIS A 20 5.15 17.67 -2.37
CA HIS A 20 5.95 16.88 -1.42
C HIS A 20 5.16 15.70 -0.83
N ASP A 21 3.85 15.88 -0.64
CA ASP A 21 2.94 14.85 -0.14
C ASP A 21 2.58 13.83 -1.21
N VAL A 22 2.41 14.25 -2.46
CA VAL A 22 2.21 13.31 -3.57
C VAL A 22 3.41 12.35 -3.68
N LEU A 23 4.63 12.89 -3.61
CA LEU A 23 5.85 12.08 -3.61
C LEU A 23 5.94 11.16 -2.37
N ALA A 24 5.49 11.64 -1.22
CA ALA A 24 5.44 10.83 0.00
C ALA A 24 4.41 9.70 -0.09
N LEU A 25 3.22 9.96 -0.62
CA LEU A 25 2.16 8.98 -0.89
C LEU A 25 2.64 7.91 -1.86
N ARG A 26 3.37 8.30 -2.92
CA ARG A 26 3.99 7.32 -3.81
C ARG A 26 4.98 6.41 -3.08
N ARG A 27 5.83 6.95 -2.20
CA ARG A 27 6.77 6.11 -1.41
C ARG A 27 6.03 5.15 -0.48
N VAL A 28 4.94 5.61 0.14
CA VAL A 28 4.04 4.77 0.94
C VAL A 28 3.44 3.66 0.09
N ALA A 29 2.86 4.01 -1.07
CA ALA A 29 2.25 3.07 -2.00
C ALA A 29 3.22 1.96 -2.39
N LYS A 30 4.44 2.31 -2.82
CA LYS A 30 5.47 1.33 -3.18
C LYS A 30 5.93 0.46 -2.01
N THR A 31 5.89 0.99 -0.79
CA THR A 31 6.22 0.22 0.42
C THR A 31 5.14 -0.81 0.71
N LEU A 32 3.87 -0.38 0.67
CA LEU A 32 2.71 -1.25 0.89
C LEU A 32 2.61 -2.33 -0.19
N HIS A 33 2.79 -1.97 -1.46
CA HIS A 33 2.78 -2.95 -2.55
C HIS A 33 3.80 -4.07 -2.33
N ARG A 34 5.06 -3.73 -2.06
CA ARG A 34 6.11 -4.70 -1.78
C ARG A 34 5.85 -5.50 -0.51
N TRP A 35 5.19 -4.89 0.47
CA TRP A 35 4.81 -5.59 1.68
C TRP A 35 3.78 -6.68 1.36
N HIS A 36 2.70 -6.32 0.69
CA HIS A 36 1.63 -7.23 0.31
C HIS A 36 2.07 -8.28 -0.73
N GLU A 37 3.01 -7.97 -1.63
CA GLU A 37 3.66 -8.97 -2.49
C GLU A 37 4.35 -10.06 -1.64
N ARG A 38 5.05 -9.67 -0.58
CA ARG A 38 5.73 -10.61 0.31
C ARG A 38 4.75 -11.43 1.14
N GLU A 39 3.62 -10.85 1.55
CA GLU A 39 2.54 -11.57 2.24
C GLU A 39 1.83 -12.57 1.32
N CYS A 40 1.69 -12.24 0.03
CA CYS A 40 1.17 -13.17 -0.97
C CYS A 40 2.14 -14.33 -1.24
N GLY A 41 3.44 -14.07 -1.09
CA GLY A 41 4.51 -15.04 -1.30
C GLY A 41 4.81 -15.34 -2.77
N ASP A 42 5.93 -16.01 -3.01
CA ASP A 42 6.42 -16.38 -4.35
C ASP A 42 6.47 -17.90 -4.60
N GLY A 43 5.83 -18.68 -3.71
CA GLY A 43 5.83 -20.13 -3.72
C GLY A 43 7.01 -20.76 -2.96
N SER A 44 8.04 -19.99 -2.61
CA SER A 44 9.14 -20.44 -1.76
C SER A 44 9.28 -19.60 -0.50
N HIS A 45 8.99 -18.31 -0.58
CA HIS A 45 9.01 -17.35 0.51
C HIS A 45 7.61 -16.80 0.75
N VAL A 46 7.26 -16.62 2.02
CA VAL A 46 6.05 -15.91 2.44
C VAL A 46 6.34 -15.10 3.69
N LEU A 47 5.78 -13.91 3.76
CA LEU A 47 5.76 -13.11 4.96
C LEU A 47 4.52 -13.46 5.77
N GLU A 48 4.75 -13.90 7.00
CA GLU A 48 3.68 -14.19 7.95
C GLU A 48 3.72 -13.21 9.11
N ARG A 49 2.53 -12.94 9.64
CA ARG A 49 2.33 -12.14 10.84
C ARG A 49 1.15 -12.72 11.61
N HIS A 50 1.40 -13.04 12.88
CA HIS A 50 0.35 -13.28 13.86
C HIS A 50 0.01 -11.99 14.61
N ASP A 51 -1.21 -11.91 15.12
CA ASP A 51 -1.74 -10.67 15.69
C ASP A 51 -0.88 -10.16 16.85
N GLY A 52 -0.33 -8.96 16.70
CA GLY A 52 0.57 -8.33 17.69
C GLY A 52 2.05 -8.76 17.65
N GLU A 53 2.43 -9.71 16.78
CA GLU A 53 3.79 -10.25 16.74
C GLU A 53 4.72 -9.56 15.72
N VAL A 54 6.02 -9.78 15.89
CA VAL A 54 7.03 -9.29 14.94
C VAL A 54 6.96 -10.12 13.66
N PRO A 55 6.82 -9.50 12.47
CA PRO A 55 6.71 -10.25 11.22
C PRO A 55 7.93 -11.13 10.98
N TYR A 56 7.71 -12.29 10.39
CA TYR A 56 8.77 -13.19 9.98
C TYR A 56 8.56 -13.66 8.54
N GLU A 57 9.67 -13.86 7.85
CA GLU A 57 9.71 -14.43 6.52
C GLU A 57 9.99 -15.93 6.66
N VAL A 58 9.08 -16.74 6.15
CA VAL A 58 9.20 -18.19 6.09
C VAL A 58 9.75 -18.58 4.72
N TYR A 59 10.67 -19.53 4.70
CA TYR A 59 11.20 -20.14 3.50
C TYR A 59 10.91 -21.64 3.49
N TYR A 60 10.25 -22.11 2.43
CA TYR A 60 9.80 -23.49 2.21
C TYR A 60 10.72 -24.29 1.26
N GLY A 61 12.01 -23.95 1.18
CA GLY A 61 12.92 -24.56 0.20
C GLY A 61 13.25 -26.03 0.43
N GLY A 62 12.51 -26.93 -0.22
CA GLY A 62 12.91 -28.32 -0.46
C GLY A 62 12.35 -29.34 0.53
N ARG A 63 13.01 -30.51 0.66
CA ARG A 63 12.56 -31.66 1.50
C ARG A 63 12.77 -31.45 3.01
N GLY A 64 13.22 -30.27 3.43
CA GLY A 64 13.55 -29.95 4.83
C GLY A 64 12.42 -29.22 5.55
N GLU A 65 12.64 -28.94 6.84
CA GLU A 65 11.72 -28.11 7.62
C GLU A 65 11.81 -26.64 7.17
N PRO A 66 10.68 -25.91 7.16
CA PRO A 66 10.68 -24.49 6.83
C PRO A 66 11.56 -23.69 7.79
N THR A 67 12.34 -22.75 7.26
CA THR A 67 13.14 -21.84 8.08
C THR A 67 12.45 -20.49 8.23
N GLN A 68 12.60 -19.84 9.38
CA GLN A 68 11.97 -18.56 9.67
C GLN A 68 13.00 -17.49 10.05
N ARG A 69 12.81 -16.26 9.59
CA ARG A 69 13.63 -15.10 9.97
C ARG A 69 12.77 -13.89 10.27
N ARG A 70 13.00 -13.25 11.42
CA ARG A 70 12.35 -11.99 11.78
C ARG A 70 12.70 -10.88 10.79
N VAL A 71 11.71 -10.07 10.41
CA VAL A 71 11.89 -8.93 9.52
C VAL A 71 11.25 -7.66 10.10
N PRO A 72 11.74 -6.47 9.73
CA PRO A 72 11.12 -5.22 10.15
C PRO A 72 9.70 -5.08 9.62
N ASP A 73 8.81 -4.53 10.45
CA ASP A 73 7.44 -4.18 10.06
C ASP A 73 7.42 -2.88 9.25
N LEU A 74 7.42 -3.01 7.92
CA LEU A 74 7.40 -1.86 7.02
C LEU A 74 5.98 -1.37 6.74
N GLU A 75 4.97 -2.23 6.92
CA GLU A 75 3.56 -1.88 6.76
C GLU A 75 3.13 -0.87 7.82
N LYS A 76 3.34 -1.17 9.11
CA LYS A 76 2.98 -0.28 10.22
C LYS A 76 3.64 1.10 10.08
N GLY A 77 4.89 1.12 9.63
CA GLY A 77 5.61 2.35 9.31
C GLY A 77 4.97 3.13 8.14
N ALA A 78 4.57 2.44 7.08
CA ALA A 78 3.89 3.04 5.93
C ALA A 78 2.49 3.55 6.28
N LEU A 79 1.69 2.77 7.03
CA LEU A 79 0.37 3.15 7.54
C LEU A 79 0.43 4.39 8.43
N LYS A 80 1.41 4.46 9.35
CA LYS A 80 1.61 5.64 10.20
C LYS A 80 1.92 6.89 9.37
N ARG A 81 2.75 6.76 8.33
CA ARG A 81 3.05 7.87 7.41
C ARG A 81 1.83 8.26 6.58
N LEU A 82 1.07 7.28 6.09
CA LEU A 82 -0.18 7.52 5.36
C LEU A 82 -1.15 8.32 6.21
N ALA A 83 -1.42 7.88 7.44
CA ALA A 83 -2.31 8.57 8.37
C ALA A 83 -1.86 10.03 8.62
N ALA A 84 -0.56 10.26 8.82
CA ALA A 84 -0.01 11.60 9.02
C ALA A 84 -0.14 12.50 7.78
N ILE A 85 -0.09 11.93 6.56
CA ILE A 85 -0.32 12.67 5.32
C ILE A 85 -1.81 12.96 5.16
N MET A 86 -2.67 11.95 5.28
CA MET A 86 -4.12 12.07 5.09
C MET A 86 -4.79 12.98 6.11
N ALA A 87 -4.22 13.13 7.31
CA ALA A 87 -4.67 14.12 8.28
C ALA A 87 -4.65 15.57 7.76
N ARG A 88 -3.80 15.89 6.76
CA ARG A 88 -3.78 17.20 6.09
C ARG A 88 -4.87 17.36 5.03
N TYR A 89 -5.50 16.26 4.60
CA TYR A 89 -6.48 16.22 3.52
C TYR A 89 -7.77 15.53 3.99
N PRO A 90 -8.50 16.10 4.96
CA PRO A 90 -9.66 15.45 5.60
C PRO A 90 -10.83 15.21 4.66
N THR A 91 -10.85 15.84 3.49
CA THR A 91 -11.86 15.61 2.44
C THR A 91 -11.59 14.38 1.60
N LEU A 92 -10.42 13.74 1.74
CA LEU A 92 -10.03 12.56 0.98
C LEU A 92 -10.00 11.32 1.87
N THR A 93 -10.46 10.21 1.32
CA THR A 93 -10.36 8.89 1.96
C THR A 93 -9.27 8.08 1.27
N ALA A 94 -8.39 7.46 2.04
CA ALA A 94 -7.41 6.51 1.53
C ALA A 94 -7.95 5.08 1.65
N TYR A 95 -7.87 4.32 0.56
CA TYR A 95 -8.15 2.89 0.53
C TYR A 95 -6.88 2.12 0.16
N ILE A 96 -6.54 1.12 0.96
CA ILE A 96 -5.38 0.25 0.74
C ILE A 96 -5.88 -1.05 0.14
N GLN A 97 -5.34 -1.42 -1.00
CA GLN A 97 -5.60 -2.73 -1.61
C GLN A 97 -4.47 -3.67 -1.21
N THR A 98 -4.83 -4.73 -0.49
CA THR A 98 -3.90 -5.77 -0.04
C THR A 98 -3.64 -6.82 -1.12
N ASP A 99 -4.44 -6.90 -2.18
CA ASP A 99 -4.11 -7.70 -3.35
C ASP A 99 -2.99 -7.02 -4.18
N PRO A 100 -1.79 -7.61 -4.28
CA PRO A 100 -0.65 -7.01 -4.97
C PRO A 100 -0.83 -6.94 -6.50
N ARG A 101 -1.89 -7.51 -7.08
CA ARG A 101 -2.13 -7.44 -8.54
C ARG A 101 -2.56 -6.05 -9.03
N GLY A 102 -3.04 -5.20 -8.13
CA GLY A 102 -3.52 -3.85 -8.43
C GLY A 102 -2.61 -2.73 -7.90
N ALA A 103 -3.07 -1.48 -8.05
CA ALA A 103 -2.43 -0.38 -7.33
C ALA A 103 -2.65 -0.56 -5.81
N PRO A 104 -1.62 -0.33 -4.98
CA PRO A 104 -1.68 -0.59 -3.53
C PRO A 104 -2.51 0.45 -2.77
N LEU A 105 -2.73 1.64 -3.34
CA LEU A 105 -3.35 2.78 -2.67
C LEU A 105 -4.25 3.52 -3.65
N TYR A 106 -5.45 3.86 -3.19
CA TYR A 106 -6.43 4.69 -3.88
C TYR A 106 -6.84 5.85 -3.00
N LEU A 107 -7.02 7.02 -3.62
CA LEU A 107 -7.52 8.23 -2.98
C LEU A 107 -8.91 8.54 -3.53
N LEU A 108 -9.90 8.59 -2.65
CA LEU A 108 -11.30 8.82 -2.98
C LEU A 108 -11.76 10.17 -2.47
N ARG A 109 -12.57 10.87 -3.26
CA ARG A 109 -13.36 12.01 -2.79
C ARG A 109 -14.71 11.52 -2.29
N PRO A 110 -15.47 12.32 -1.53
CA PRO A 110 -16.76 11.91 -0.98
C PRO A 110 -17.74 11.45 -2.07
N GLU A 111 -17.72 12.08 -3.25
CA GLU A 111 -18.57 11.70 -4.39
C GLU A 111 -18.20 10.36 -5.06
N ASP A 112 -16.97 9.89 -4.84
CA ASP A 112 -16.48 8.61 -5.35
C ASP A 112 -17.00 7.44 -4.49
N ILE A 113 -17.48 7.71 -3.27
CA ILE A 113 -17.94 6.71 -2.30
C ILE A 113 -19.46 6.51 -2.45
N ILE A 114 -19.85 5.31 -2.89
CA ILE A 114 -21.24 4.84 -2.87
C ILE A 114 -21.25 3.50 -2.11
N GLY A 115 -21.72 3.52 -0.86
CA GLY A 115 -21.67 2.34 0.00
C GLY A 115 -20.29 2.14 0.64
N ASP A 116 -19.79 0.91 0.59
CA ASP A 116 -18.49 0.55 1.18
C ASP A 116 -17.32 0.99 0.28
N VAL A 117 -16.24 1.48 0.90
CA VAL A 117 -15.05 1.98 0.19
C VAL A 117 -14.38 0.87 -0.63
N SER A 118 -14.41 -0.38 -0.14
CA SER A 118 -13.83 -1.54 -0.83
C SER A 118 -14.56 -1.93 -2.12
N ASP A 119 -15.81 -1.49 -2.30
CA ASP A 119 -16.58 -1.74 -3.53
C ASP A 119 -16.40 -0.63 -4.57
N CYS A 120 -15.97 0.56 -4.15
CA CYS A 120 -15.92 1.75 -5.00
C CYS A 120 -14.53 2.38 -5.19
N TYR A 121 -13.46 1.79 -4.64
CA TYR A 121 -12.09 2.33 -4.76
C TYR A 121 -11.61 2.56 -6.19
N THR A 122 -12.12 1.79 -7.16
CA THR A 122 -11.81 1.91 -8.59
C THR A 122 -12.30 3.23 -9.20
N ARG A 123 -13.22 3.94 -8.54
CA ARG A 123 -13.69 5.28 -8.91
C ARG A 123 -12.72 6.38 -8.48
N GLY A 124 -11.84 6.09 -7.52
CA GLY A 124 -10.84 7.01 -7.01
C GLY A 124 -9.60 7.14 -7.89
N THR A 125 -8.59 7.84 -7.39
CA THR A 125 -7.29 8.00 -8.05
C THR A 125 -6.28 7.00 -7.49
N ALA A 126 -5.78 6.12 -8.35
CA ALA A 126 -4.73 5.15 -8.02
C ALA A 126 -3.36 5.81 -7.80
N VAL A 127 -2.60 5.32 -6.82
CA VAL A 127 -1.23 5.76 -6.47
C VAL A 127 -0.28 4.56 -6.55
N TYR A 128 0.80 4.67 -7.35
CA TYR A 128 1.76 3.59 -7.61
C TYR A 128 3.20 4.06 -7.87
#